data_AF-A6LM80-F1
#
_entry.id   AF-A6LM80-F1
#
_cell.length_a   1.000
_cell.length_b   1.000
_cell.length_c   1.000
_cell.angle_alpha   90.00
_cell.angle_beta   90.00
_cell.angle_gamma   90.00
#
_symmetry.space_group_name_H-M   'P 1'
#
loop_
_entity.id
_entity.type
_entity.pdbx_description
1 polymer ?
#
loop_
_entity_poly.entity_id
_entity_poly.type
_entity_poly.pdbx_seq_one_letter_code
_entity_poly.pdbx_strand_id
1 'polypeptide(L)'
;MIFFKKKETINFSIVFLKNPKNLKNILTSLKKQKTDEVFFIISSNVNENEFKLIKKRLKTKNCSLIYKEHIKLSKRITIVKDINVKKLRTLENKKYIIFSNNYMLSWKIAQMFPFYTISFDKNFLCFCTPIPLTKDATGFLLKRKLEKDFIFNIKLDFKIIKDILGG
;
A
#
# COMPACT_ATOMS: atom_id res chain seq x y z
N MET A 1 4.69 24.09 21.11
CA MET A 1 4.49 22.65 20.82
C MET A 1 3.89 22.52 19.43
N ILE A 2 4.65 22.11 18.41
CA ILE A 2 4.16 22.03 17.03
C ILE A 2 3.37 20.72 16.90
N PHE A 3 2.03 20.80 17.00
CA PHE A 3 1.17 19.69 16.62
C PHE A 3 1.33 19.47 15.11
N PHE A 4 2.05 18.42 14.71
CA PHE A 4 2.04 17.95 13.33
C PHE A 4 0.60 17.55 12.98
N LYS A 5 -0.12 18.44 12.28
CA LYS A 5 -1.45 18.16 11.76
C LYS A 5 -1.35 16.89 10.89
N LYS A 6 -2.03 15.81 11.29
CA LYS A 6 -2.05 14.57 10.50
C LYS A 6 -2.56 14.95 9.10
N LYS A 7 -1.77 14.69 8.05
CA LYS A 7 -2.20 14.90 6.66
C LYS A 7 -3.52 14.18 6.43
N GLU A 8 -4.51 14.95 5.95
CA GLU A 8 -5.85 14.46 5.60
C GLU A 8 -5.85 13.75 4.25
N THR A 9 -4.92 14.09 3.36
CA THR A 9 -4.70 13.38 2.10
C THR A 9 -3.24 12.96 1.93
N ILE A 10 -3.02 11.81 1.33
CA ILE A 10 -1.68 11.25 1.06
C ILE A 10 -1.58 10.84 -0.41
N ASN A 11 -0.52 11.29 -1.08
CA ASN A 11 -0.15 10.77 -2.40
C ASN A 11 0.54 9.42 -2.22
N PHE A 12 -0.18 8.34 -2.52
CA PHE A 12 0.27 6.96 -2.36
C PHE A 12 0.60 6.33 -3.72
N SER A 13 1.73 5.66 -3.82
CA SER A 13 2.11 4.95 -5.05
C SER A 13 2.37 3.48 -4.77
N ILE A 14 1.74 2.59 -5.54
CA ILE A 14 2.10 1.17 -5.59
C ILE A 14 2.99 0.96 -6.81
N VAL A 15 4.15 0.35 -6.62
CA VAL A 15 5.13 0.12 -7.67
C VAL A 15 5.41 -1.37 -7.75
N PHE A 16 5.36 -1.93 -8.95
CA PHE A 16 5.96 -3.23 -9.23
C PHE A 16 7.19 -3.08 -10.11
N LEU A 17 8.29 -3.67 -9.66
CA LEU A 17 9.57 -3.67 -10.33
C LEU A 17 9.95 -5.11 -10.70
N LYS A 18 9.85 -5.42 -11.98
CA LYS A 18 10.33 -6.64 -12.62
C LYS A 18 11.70 -6.44 -13.28
N ASN A 19 11.95 -5.28 -13.90
CA ASN A 19 13.25 -4.96 -14.51
C ASN A 19 14.04 -3.95 -13.66
N PRO A 20 15.11 -4.37 -12.96
CA PRO A 20 15.92 -3.49 -12.11
C PRO A 20 16.50 -2.25 -12.81
N LYS A 21 16.73 -2.31 -14.13
CA LYS A 21 17.24 -1.18 -14.92
C LYS A 21 16.28 0.02 -14.88
N ASN A 22 14.98 -0.23 -14.74
CA ASN A 22 13.95 0.82 -14.73
C ASN A 22 13.84 1.57 -13.41
N LEU A 23 14.54 1.13 -12.35
CA LEU A 23 14.47 1.75 -11.02
C LEU A 23 14.75 3.25 -11.05
N LYS A 24 15.76 3.70 -11.81
CA LYS A 24 16.14 5.13 -11.86
C LYS A 24 14.99 5.99 -12.42
N ASN A 25 14.35 5.50 -13.48
CA ASN A 25 13.23 6.19 -14.12
C ASN A 25 12.01 6.24 -13.20
N ILE A 26 11.72 5.11 -12.54
CA ILE A 26 10.63 5.01 -11.54
C ILE A 26 10.85 6.02 -10.40
N LEU A 27 12.04 6.04 -9.80
CA LEU A 27 12.35 6.97 -8.70
C LEU A 27 12.26 8.44 -9.13
N THR A 28 12.64 8.74 -10.37
CA THR A 28 12.51 10.10 -10.92
C THR A 28 11.04 10.49 -11.09
N SER A 29 10.20 9.55 -11.57
CA SER A 29 8.76 9.76 -11.70
C SER A 29 8.08 10.01 -10.35
N LEU A 30 8.38 9.18 -9.35
CA LEU A 30 7.84 9.33 -7.98
C LEU A 30 8.21 10.67 -7.35
N LYS A 31 9.43 11.16 -7.58
CA LYS A 31 9.86 12.49 -7.12
C LYS A 31 9.05 13.61 -7.79
N LYS A 32 8.88 13.54 -9.11
CA LYS A 32 8.10 14.53 -9.87
C LYS A 32 6.64 14.60 -9.41
N GLN A 33 6.06 13.44 -9.08
CA GLN A 33 4.67 13.31 -8.62
C GLN A 33 4.47 13.67 -7.15
N LYS A 34 5.53 14.06 -6.42
CA LYS A 34 5.48 14.41 -4.99
C LYS A 34 4.79 13.31 -4.16
N THR A 35 5.18 12.05 -4.39
CA THR A 35 4.64 10.90 -3.64
C THR A 35 5.04 10.96 -2.16
N ASP A 36 4.07 10.81 -1.28
CA ASP A 36 4.24 10.85 0.19
C ASP A 36 4.61 9.49 0.80
N GLU A 37 4.10 8.40 0.21
CA GLU A 37 4.23 7.02 0.67
C GLU A 37 4.29 6.08 -0.53
N VAL A 38 5.26 5.17 -0.55
CA VAL A 38 5.45 4.23 -1.66
C VAL A 38 5.42 2.79 -1.18
N PHE A 39 4.70 1.94 -1.89
CA PHE A 39 4.64 0.50 -1.68
C PHE A 39 5.30 -0.22 -2.85
N PHE A 40 6.55 -0.62 -2.68
CA PHE A 40 7.32 -1.37 -3.66
C PHE A 40 7.07 -2.86 -3.54
N ILE A 41 6.80 -3.49 -4.67
CA ILE A 41 6.77 -4.93 -4.87
C ILE A 41 7.85 -5.24 -5.90
N ILE A 42 8.83 -6.04 -5.53
CA ILE A 42 9.90 -6.48 -6.43
C ILE A 42 9.59 -7.90 -6.88
N SER A 43 9.67 -8.13 -8.19
CA SER A 43 9.46 -9.46 -8.78
C SER A 43 10.39 -10.49 -8.16
N SER A 44 9.87 -11.70 -7.94
CA SER A 44 10.64 -12.85 -7.44
C SER A 44 11.82 -13.23 -8.35
N ASN A 45 11.76 -12.87 -9.63
CA ASN A 45 12.80 -13.15 -10.63
C ASN A 45 14.03 -12.25 -10.50
N VAL A 46 13.93 -11.13 -9.76
CA VAL A 46 15.10 -10.27 -9.47
C VAL A 46 16.02 -11.03 -8.53
N ASN A 47 17.32 -11.07 -8.83
CA ASN A 47 18.26 -11.81 -7.99
C ASN A 47 18.59 -11.05 -6.69
N GLU A 48 19.23 -11.73 -5.74
CA GLU A 48 19.49 -11.14 -4.43
C GLU A 48 20.49 -9.98 -4.45
N ASN A 49 21.46 -10.01 -5.36
CA ASN A 49 22.46 -8.94 -5.49
C ASN A 49 21.81 -7.65 -6.02
N GLU A 50 20.97 -7.78 -7.05
CA GLU A 50 20.14 -6.69 -7.56
C GLU A 50 19.19 -6.16 -6.48
N PHE A 51 18.54 -7.06 -5.74
CA PHE A 51 17.68 -6.69 -4.63
C PHE A 51 18.41 -5.86 -3.56
N LYS A 52 19.61 -6.28 -3.15
CA LYS A 52 20.45 -5.52 -2.19
C LYS A 52 20.75 -4.11 -2.70
N LEU A 53 21.06 -3.96 -3.99
CA LEU A 53 21.30 -2.66 -4.63
C LEU A 53 20.03 -1.80 -4.67
N ILE A 54 18.89 -2.37 -5.05
CA ILE A 54 17.59 -1.69 -5.06
C ILE A 54 17.26 -1.20 -3.65
N LYS A 55 17.35 -2.07 -2.65
CA LYS A 55 17.07 -1.75 -1.24
C LYS A 55 17.94 -0.61 -0.73
N LYS A 56 19.24 -0.56 -1.08
CA LYS A 56 20.14 0.55 -0.73
C LYS A 56 19.69 1.89 -1.33
N ARG A 57 19.11 1.88 -2.54
CA ARG A 57 18.60 3.08 -3.22
C ARG A 57 17.23 3.55 -2.68
N LEU A 58 16.42 2.63 -2.15
CA LEU A 58 15.07 2.91 -1.62
C LEU A 58 15.05 3.51 -0.20
N LYS A 59 16.08 4.25 0.24
CA LYS A 59 16.18 4.87 1.58
C LYS A 59 15.25 6.10 1.76
N THR A 60 13.98 5.99 1.42
CA THR A 60 12.98 7.04 1.68
C THR A 60 12.25 6.78 3.01
N LYS A 61 11.81 7.85 3.70
CA LYS A 61 11.21 7.77 5.06
C LYS A 61 9.90 6.95 5.12
N ASN A 62 9.17 6.85 4.02
CA ASN A 62 7.84 6.23 3.93
C ASN A 62 7.79 5.24 2.76
N CYS A 63 8.56 4.16 2.89
CA CYS A 63 8.69 3.14 1.87
C CYS A 63 8.43 1.76 2.46
N SER A 64 7.44 1.09 1.92
CA SER A 64 7.17 -0.33 2.12
C SER A 64 7.78 -1.12 0.95
N LEU A 65 8.29 -2.30 1.23
CA LEU A 65 9.04 -3.12 0.31
C LEU A 65 8.69 -4.59 0.51
N ILE A 66 8.27 -5.25 -0.57
CA ILE A 66 8.04 -6.69 -0.65
C ILE A 66 8.98 -7.29 -1.69
N TYR A 67 9.66 -8.38 -1.32
CA TYR A 67 10.48 -9.18 -2.22
C TYR A 67 10.57 -10.62 -1.67
N LYS A 68 9.98 -11.60 -2.38
CA LYS A 68 9.86 -12.98 -1.86
C LYS A 68 9.30 -12.94 -0.42
N GLU A 69 9.93 -13.61 0.53
CA GLU A 69 9.57 -13.58 1.96
C GLU A 69 9.99 -12.29 2.69
N HIS A 70 10.77 -11.42 2.05
CA HIS A 70 11.15 -10.14 2.66
C HIS A 70 10.01 -9.14 2.61
N ILE A 71 9.41 -8.88 3.77
CA ILE A 71 8.38 -7.85 3.96
C ILE A 71 8.90 -6.79 4.92
N LYS A 72 9.05 -5.58 4.42
CA LYS A 72 9.34 -4.38 5.23
C LYS A 72 8.23 -3.38 4.99
N LEU A 73 7.45 -3.06 6.02
CA LEU A 73 6.39 -2.06 5.91
C LEU A 73 6.82 -0.73 6.52
N SER A 74 6.31 0.35 5.96
CA SER A 74 6.44 1.68 6.55
C SER A 74 5.60 1.78 7.81
N LYS A 75 5.86 2.82 8.62
CA LYS A 75 5.11 3.05 9.86
C LYS A 75 3.62 3.31 9.62
N ARG A 76 3.19 3.68 8.41
CA ARG A 76 1.77 3.96 8.11
C ARG A 76 0.97 2.71 7.80
N ILE A 77 1.64 1.62 7.42
CA ILE A 77 0.99 0.38 6.97
C ILE A 77 1.12 -0.67 8.06
N THR A 78 0.01 -1.33 8.39
CA THR A 78 -0.02 -2.40 9.40
C THR A 78 -0.34 -3.73 8.73
N ILE A 79 0.44 -4.76 9.05
CA ILE A 79 0.15 -6.11 8.58
C ILE A 79 -0.97 -6.75 9.42
N VAL A 80 -1.93 -7.37 8.75
CA VAL A 80 -3.02 -8.14 9.36
C VAL A 80 -3.09 -9.53 8.72
N LYS A 81 -3.21 -10.56 9.57
CA LYS A 81 -3.20 -11.97 9.17
C LYS A 81 -4.58 -12.63 9.30
N ASP A 82 -5.50 -12.00 10.01
CA ASP A 82 -6.79 -12.55 10.42
C ASP A 82 -7.82 -11.45 10.71
N ILE A 83 -9.11 -11.81 10.72
CA ILE A 83 -10.19 -10.88 11.12
C ILE A 83 -10.36 -10.97 12.63
N ASN A 84 -9.61 -10.14 13.35
CA ASN A 84 -9.83 -9.90 14.77
C ASN A 84 -10.51 -8.54 14.96
N VAL A 85 -11.83 -8.55 15.20
CA VAL A 85 -12.65 -7.34 15.29
C VAL A 85 -12.12 -6.35 16.33
N LYS A 86 -11.79 -6.83 17.54
CA LYS A 86 -11.30 -5.97 18.62
C LYS A 86 -10.00 -5.27 18.21
N LYS A 87 -9.05 -6.00 17.61
CA LYS A 87 -7.79 -5.45 17.13
C LYS A 87 -8.02 -4.44 16.00
N LEU A 88 -8.87 -4.75 15.03
CA LEU A 88 -9.18 -3.87 13.90
C LEU A 88 -9.82 -2.56 14.38
N ARG A 89 -10.80 -2.60 15.30
CA ARG A 89 -11.39 -1.40 15.92
C ARG A 89 -10.34 -0.51 16.60
N THR A 90 -9.37 -1.09 17.31
CA THR A 90 -8.30 -0.28 17.92
C THR A 90 -7.37 0.39 16.91
N LEU A 91 -7.30 -0.13 15.68
CA LEU A 91 -6.46 0.40 14.61
C LEU A 91 -7.13 1.56 13.85
N GLU A 92 -8.46 1.63 13.78
CA GLU A 92 -9.22 2.64 13.01
C GLU A 92 -8.78 4.08 13.33
N ASN A 93 -8.46 4.37 14.59
CA ASN A 93 -8.04 5.71 15.03
C ASN A 93 -6.54 6.00 14.82
N LYS A 94 -5.75 4.97 14.46
CA LYS A 94 -4.28 5.03 14.44
C LYS A 94 -3.69 4.81 13.06
N LYS A 95 -4.33 3.97 12.24
CA LYS A 95 -3.83 3.48 10.96
C LYS A 95 -4.96 3.54 9.94
N TYR A 96 -4.62 3.86 8.70
CA TYR A 96 -5.59 3.97 7.60
C TYR A 96 -5.26 3.03 6.45
N ILE A 97 -4.09 2.38 6.47
CA ILE A 97 -3.64 1.46 5.45
C ILE A 97 -3.26 0.13 6.10
N ILE A 98 -3.85 -0.96 5.61
CA ILE A 98 -3.58 -2.32 6.06
C ILE A 98 -2.98 -3.12 4.91
N PHE A 99 -2.05 -4.01 5.23
CA PHE A 99 -1.51 -4.99 4.31
C PHE A 99 -1.86 -6.41 4.76
N SER A 100 -2.22 -7.26 3.81
CA SER A 100 -2.33 -8.71 4.01
C SER A 100 -1.74 -9.46 2.83
N ASN A 101 -1.23 -10.66 3.06
CA ASN A 101 -0.85 -11.58 1.98
C ASN A 101 -2.04 -12.36 1.39
N ASN A 102 -3.26 -12.13 1.90
CA ASN A 102 -4.47 -12.79 1.43
C ASN A 102 -5.46 -11.74 0.88
N TYR A 103 -5.77 -11.83 -0.42
CA TYR A 103 -6.65 -10.85 -1.07
C TYR A 103 -8.09 -10.90 -0.53
N MET A 104 -8.59 -12.08 -0.19
CA MET A 104 -9.94 -12.26 0.35
C MET A 104 -10.03 -11.62 1.74
N LEU A 105 -8.97 -11.72 2.55
CA LEU A 105 -8.88 -11.06 3.84
C LEU A 105 -8.86 -9.54 3.69
N SER A 106 -8.02 -9.00 2.81
CA SER A 106 -7.97 -7.56 2.54
C SER A 106 -9.31 -7.02 2.03
N TRP A 107 -9.99 -7.77 1.17
CA TRP A 107 -11.33 -7.41 0.69
C TRP A 107 -12.33 -7.37 1.85
N LYS A 108 -12.47 -8.46 2.63
CA LYS A 108 -13.39 -8.52 3.78
C LYS A 108 -13.15 -7.39 4.78
N ILE A 109 -11.89 -7.09 5.10
CA ILE A 109 -11.55 -5.99 6.01
C ILE A 109 -12.03 -4.65 5.44
N ALA A 110 -11.82 -4.38 4.16
CA ALA A 110 -12.27 -3.12 3.54
C ALA A 110 -13.80 -3.00 3.50
N GLN A 111 -14.53 -4.12 3.41
CA GLN A 111 -16.00 -4.10 3.44
C GLN A 111 -16.55 -3.78 4.85
N MET A 112 -15.84 -4.19 5.90
CA MET A 112 -16.32 -4.13 7.29
C MET A 112 -15.75 -2.96 8.10
N PHE A 113 -14.58 -2.46 7.71
CA PHE A 113 -13.83 -1.46 8.44
C PHE A 113 -13.30 -0.38 7.48
N PRO A 114 -13.18 0.88 7.92
CA PRO A 114 -12.79 1.99 7.07
C PRO A 114 -11.26 2.05 6.87
N PHE A 115 -10.71 1.03 6.22
CA PHE A 115 -9.29 0.95 5.88
C PHE A 115 -9.08 0.86 4.37
N TYR A 116 -8.05 1.54 3.88
CA TYR A 116 -7.42 1.16 2.62
C TYR A 116 -6.69 -0.16 2.82
N THR A 117 -6.94 -1.16 1.98
CA THR A 117 -6.27 -2.46 2.11
C THR A 117 -5.45 -2.79 0.87
N ILE A 118 -4.23 -3.27 1.09
CA ILE A 118 -3.33 -3.76 0.04
C ILE A 118 -3.17 -5.25 0.27
N SER A 119 -3.21 -6.02 -0.79
CA SER A 119 -2.80 -7.42 -0.74
C SER A 119 -1.97 -7.81 -1.93
N PHE A 120 -1.00 -8.65 -1.65
CA PHE A 120 -0.12 -9.22 -2.65
C PHE A 120 -0.01 -10.72 -2.38
N ASP A 121 -0.53 -11.50 -3.33
CA ASP A 121 -0.47 -12.96 -3.30
C ASP A 121 0.13 -13.44 -4.63
N LYS A 122 1.26 -14.13 -4.56
CA LYS A 122 2.04 -14.61 -5.70
C LYS A 122 2.37 -13.49 -6.71
N ASN A 123 1.60 -13.38 -7.78
CA ASN A 123 1.76 -12.37 -8.84
C ASN A 123 0.52 -11.49 -8.98
N PHE A 124 -0.34 -11.47 -7.97
CA PHE A 124 -1.60 -10.76 -8.00
C PHE A 124 -1.65 -9.70 -6.91
N LEU A 125 -1.95 -8.47 -7.33
CA LEU A 125 -2.09 -7.32 -6.46
C LEU A 125 -3.56 -6.91 -6.41
N CYS A 126 -4.07 -6.75 -5.20
CA CYS A 126 -5.36 -6.10 -4.95
C CYS A 126 -5.18 -4.89 -4.04
N PHE A 127 -5.80 -3.78 -4.41
CA PHE A 127 -5.95 -2.60 -3.57
C PHE A 127 -7.45 -2.30 -3.43
N CYS A 128 -7.94 -2.31 -2.19
CA CYS A 128 -9.35 -2.11 -1.87
C CYS A 128 -9.52 -0.81 -1.08
N THR A 129 -10.70 -0.21 -1.22
CA THR A 129 -11.13 0.92 -0.40
C THR A 129 -12.34 0.57 0.43
N PRO A 130 -12.56 1.27 1.54
CA PRO A 130 -13.76 1.04 2.32
C PRO A 130 -15.01 1.54 1.60
N ILE A 131 -16.14 0.85 1.78
CA ILE A 131 -17.43 1.30 1.27
C ILE A 131 -17.80 2.63 1.97
N PRO A 132 -18.25 3.67 1.24
CA PRO A 132 -18.77 3.67 -0.14
C PRO A 132 -17.77 4.13 -1.22
N LEU A 133 -16.46 4.14 -0.95
CA LEU A 133 -15.46 4.74 -1.85
C LEU A 133 -15.19 3.96 -3.14
N THR A 134 -15.75 2.77 -3.31
CA THR A 134 -15.64 2.01 -4.57
C THR A 134 -16.74 2.37 -5.54
N LYS A 135 -16.35 2.74 -6.78
CA LYS A 135 -17.28 3.06 -7.87
C LYS A 135 -18.08 1.85 -8.35
N ASP A 136 -17.62 0.65 -8.08
CA ASP A 136 -18.21 -0.62 -8.48
C ASP A 136 -18.48 -1.52 -7.26
N ALA A 137 -19.45 -2.41 -7.40
CA ALA A 137 -19.84 -3.35 -6.34
C ALA A 137 -18.75 -4.38 -5.99
N THR A 138 -17.62 -4.38 -6.73
CA THR A 138 -16.52 -5.33 -6.50
C THR A 138 -15.73 -5.02 -5.24
N GLY A 139 -15.72 -3.76 -4.77
CA GLY A 139 -14.93 -3.38 -3.60
C GLY A 139 -13.42 -3.23 -3.87
N PHE A 140 -12.95 -3.29 -5.13
CA PHE A 140 -11.53 -3.13 -5.48
C PHE A 140 -11.27 -1.87 -6.31
N LEU A 141 -10.30 -1.04 -5.91
CA LEU A 141 -9.79 0.05 -6.76
C LEU A 141 -8.72 -0.40 -7.75
N LEU A 142 -7.97 -1.45 -7.42
CA LEU A 142 -7.02 -2.08 -8.32
C LEU A 142 -7.07 -3.57 -8.09
N LYS A 143 -7.25 -4.33 -9.16
CA LYS A 143 -7.10 -5.78 -9.18
C LYS A 143 -6.27 -6.14 -10.40
N ARG A 144 -5.02 -6.57 -10.19
CA ARG A 144 -4.04 -6.64 -11.28
C ARG A 144 -3.05 -7.79 -11.14
N LYS A 145 -2.84 -8.49 -12.25
CA LYS A 145 -1.73 -9.44 -12.43
C LYS A 145 -0.44 -8.68 -12.78
N LEU A 146 0.65 -9.03 -12.11
CA LEU A 146 1.92 -8.32 -12.15
C LEU A 146 2.86 -8.91 -13.22
N GLU A 147 2.74 -8.44 -14.46
CA GLU A 147 3.46 -9.01 -15.61
C GLU A 147 4.62 -8.14 -16.10
N LYS A 148 4.48 -6.81 -15.96
CA LYS A 148 5.45 -5.79 -16.38
C LYS A 148 5.55 -4.70 -15.33
N ASP A 149 6.66 -3.96 -15.33
CA ASP A 149 6.85 -2.80 -14.46
C ASP A 149 5.63 -1.89 -14.53
N PHE A 150 5.15 -1.43 -13.39
CA PHE A 150 4.06 -0.46 -13.34
C PHE A 150 4.18 0.44 -12.11
N ILE A 151 3.58 1.61 -12.22
CA ILE A 151 3.35 2.55 -11.12
C ILE A 151 1.85 2.85 -11.11
N PHE A 152 1.18 2.58 -9.99
CA PHE A 152 -0.20 2.98 -9.76
C PHE A 152 -0.19 4.07 -8.69
N ASN A 153 -0.59 5.27 -9.09
CA ASN A 153 -0.65 6.43 -8.20
C ASN A 153 -2.09 6.67 -7.78
N ILE A 154 -2.28 6.91 -6.49
CA ILE A 154 -3.59 7.18 -5.93
C ILE A 154 -3.47 8.20 -4.81
N LYS A 155 -4.43 9.13 -4.76
CA LYS A 155 -4.59 10.05 -3.65
C LYS A 155 -5.52 9.41 -2.64
N LEU A 156 -4.99 9.08 -1.47
CA LEU A 156 -5.78 8.52 -0.36
C LEU A 156 -6.36 9.67 0.44
N ASP A 157 -7.65 9.61 0.73
CA ASP A 157 -8.38 10.60 1.51
C ASP A 157 -8.72 10.02 2.89
N PHE A 158 -7.95 10.42 3.88
CA PHE A 158 -8.16 10.02 5.27
C PHE A 158 -9.23 10.86 5.96
N LYS A 159 -9.64 11.99 5.38
CA LYS A 159 -10.79 12.73 5.90
C LYS A 159 -12.05 11.91 5.71
N ILE A 160 -12.28 11.37 4.50
CA ILE A 160 -13.46 10.52 4.25
C ILE A 160 -13.50 9.29 5.17
N ILE A 161 -12.33 8.68 5.45
CA ILE A 161 -12.26 7.57 6.43
C ILE A 161 -12.71 8.01 7.83
N LYS A 162 -12.35 9.21 8.28
CA LYS A 162 -12.78 9.72 9.59
C LYS A 162 -14.27 10.07 9.59
N ASP A 163 -14.77 10.64 8.51
CA ASP A 163 -16.20 10.98 8.37
C ASP A 163 -17.05 9.69 8.47
N ILE A 164 -16.61 8.57 7.87
CA ILE A 164 -17.26 7.24 8.00
C ILE A 164 -17.26 6.75 9.47
N LEU A 165 -16.23 7.08 10.24
CA LEU A 165 -16.12 6.70 11.66
C LEU A 165 -16.96 7.60 12.59
N GLY A 166 -17.68 8.59 12.06
CA GLY A 166 -18.45 9.56 12.85
C GLY A 166 -17.58 10.63 13.52
N GLY A 167 -16.39 10.91 12.96
CA GLY A 167 -15.46 11.94 13.42
C GLY A 167 -15.72 13.32 12.86
#